data_AF-A0A953JEE2-F1
#
_entry.id   AF-A0A953JEE2-F1
#
_cell.length_a   1.000
_cell.length_b   1.000
_cell.length_c   1.000
_cell.angle_alpha   90.00
_cell.angle_beta   90.00
_cell.angle_gamma   90.00
#
_symmetry.space_group_name_H-M   'P 1'
#
loop_
_entity.id
_entity.type
_entity.pdbx_description
1 polymer ?
#
loop_
_entity_poly.entity_id
_entity_poly.type
_entity_poly.pdbx_seq_one_letter_code
_entity_poly.pdbx_strand_id
1 'polypeptide(L)'
;MVSYVSAVDSALILVIYCIVSCLWRNIFWIRKMSGKQVFTAFMAGVLIAAIIEFRQALVLNVWSYTPLMPTIGGIGISPLFQLGTTGLLAFWLTRRLTHP
;
A
#
# COMPACT_ATOMS: atom_id res chain seq x y z
N MET A 1 -6.57 -18.38 7.51
CA MET A 1 -5.32 -17.62 7.31
C MET A 1 -5.48 -16.47 6.32
N VAL A 2 -6.06 -16.67 5.13
CA VAL A 2 -6.24 -15.60 4.13
C VAL A 2 -6.96 -14.37 4.70
N SER A 3 -8.04 -14.56 5.46
CA SER A 3 -8.82 -13.47 6.06
C SER A 3 -8.01 -12.57 6.99
N TYR A 4 -7.02 -13.13 7.71
CA TYR A 4 -6.15 -12.37 8.60
C TYR A 4 -5.22 -11.46 7.79
N VAL A 5 -4.56 -12.00 6.77
CA VAL A 5 -3.63 -11.24 5.93
C VAL A 5 -4.38 -10.11 5.20
N SER A 6 -5.56 -10.40 4.65
CA SER A 6 -6.39 -9.38 4.01
C SER A 6 -6.87 -8.29 4.97
N ALA A 7 -7.14 -8.63 6.23
CA ALA A 7 -7.52 -7.65 7.25
C ALA A 7 -6.33 -6.73 7.60
N VAL A 8 -5.11 -7.27 7.69
CA VAL A 8 -3.89 -6.48 7.89
C VAL A 8 -3.66 -5.53 6.72
N ASP A 9 -3.76 -6.01 5.48
CA ASP A 9 -3.61 -5.17 4.28
C ASP A 9 -4.66 -4.04 4.25
N SER A 10 -5.90 -4.35 4.61
CA SER A 10 -6.99 -3.36 4.70
C SER A 10 -6.70 -2.31 5.76
N ALA A 11 -6.18 -2.72 6.93
CA ALA A 11 -5.78 -1.80 7.99
C ALA A 11 -4.61 -0.90 7.55
N LEU A 12 -3.63 -1.45 6.82
CA LEU A 12 -2.52 -0.66 6.27
C LEU A 12 -3.01 0.37 5.25
N ILE A 13 -3.94 0.01 4.37
CA ILE A 13 -4.56 0.95 3.41
C ILE A 13 -5.32 2.04 4.16
N LEU A 14 -6.02 1.71 5.26
CA LEU A 14 -6.69 2.69 6.10
C LEU A 14 -5.69 3.66 6.75
N VAL A 15 -4.55 3.16 7.23
CA VAL A 15 -3.47 4.01 7.78
C VAL A 15 -2.93 4.95 6.71
N ILE A 16 -2.68 4.46 5.49
CA ILE A 16 -2.25 5.29 4.35
C ILE A 16 -3.29 6.38 4.07
N TYR A 17 -4.57 6.01 4.04
CA TYR A 17 -5.66 6.96 3.86
C TYR A 17 -5.67 8.04 4.96
N CYS A 18 -5.52 7.66 6.23
CA CYS A 18 -5.45 8.59 7.35
C CYS A 18 -4.25 9.54 7.24
N ILE A 19 -3.07 9.04 6.87
CA ILE A 19 -1.86 9.86 6.67
C ILE A 19 -2.12 10.92 5.60
N VAL A 20 -2.62 10.52 4.43
CA VAL A 20 -2.89 11.47 3.33
C VAL A 20 -3.99 12.46 3.72
N SER A 21 -5.04 11.98 4.40
CA SER A 21 -6.13 12.83 4.90
C SER A 21 -5.64 13.88 5.90
N CYS A 22 -4.71 13.50 6.79
CA CYS A 22 -4.11 14.40 7.76
C CYS A 22 -3.18 15.43 7.10
N LEU A 23 -2.34 14.99 6.15
CA LEU A 23 -1.41 15.86 5.41
C LEU A 23 -2.15 16.95 4.62
N TRP A 24 -3.29 16.62 4.01
CA TRP A 24 -4.11 17.57 3.26
C TRP A 24 -5.24 18.20 4.07
N ARG A 25 -5.36 17.88 5.37
CA ARG A 25 -6.45 18.32 6.27
C ARG A 25 -7.85 18.15 5.65
N ASN A 26 -8.03 17.13 4.84
CA ASN A 26 -9.27 16.89 4.10
C ASN A 26 -9.56 15.39 4.07
N ILE A 27 -10.52 14.97 4.90
CA ILE A 27 -10.98 13.58 4.98
C ILE A 27 -11.62 13.15 3.65
N PHE A 28 -12.33 14.05 2.98
CA PHE A 28 -13.04 13.75 1.74
C PHE A 28 -12.18 13.94 0.48
N TRP A 29 -10.85 13.88 0.59
CA TRP A 29 -9.93 14.05 -0.53
C TRP A 29 -10.18 13.05 -1.68
N ILE A 30 -10.70 11.85 -1.38
CA ILE A 30 -11.08 10.83 -2.38
C ILE A 30 -12.13 11.35 -3.37
N ARG A 31 -12.99 12.30 -2.97
CA ARG A 31 -13.99 12.88 -3.88
C ARG A 31 -13.35 13.68 -5.02
N LYS A 32 -12.29 14.42 -4.70
CA LYS A 32 -11.54 15.26 -5.64
C LYS A 32 -10.07 14.87 -5.62
N MET A 33 -9.79 13.66 -6.12
CA MET A 33 -8.42 13.14 -6.18
C MET A 33 -7.54 14.04 -7.05
N SER A 34 -6.59 14.73 -6.43
CA SER A 34 -5.51 15.40 -7.13
C SER A 34 -4.38 14.42 -7.43
N GLY A 35 -3.67 14.61 -8.55
CA GLY A 35 -2.52 13.77 -8.89
C GLY A 35 -1.44 13.74 -7.80
N LYS A 36 -1.27 14.84 -7.05
CA LYS A 36 -0.35 14.92 -5.91
C LYS A 36 -0.75 13.98 -4.77
N GLN A 37 -2.04 13.94 -4.40
CA GLN A 37 -2.53 13.04 -3.34
C GLN A 37 -2.42 11.57 -3.74
N VAL A 38 -2.73 11.25 -5.00
CA VAL A 38 -2.57 9.91 -5.57
C VAL A 38 -1.10 9.47 -5.48
N PHE A 39 -0.18 10.34 -5.93
CA PHE A 39 1.24 10.05 -5.87
C PHE A 39 1.74 9.87 -4.43
N THR A 40 1.33 10.73 -3.50
CA THR A 40 1.71 10.61 -2.09
C THR A 40 1.16 9.33 -1.45
N ALA A 41 -0.09 8.95 -1.74
CA ALA A 41 -0.66 7.70 -1.27
C ALA A 41 0.11 6.48 -1.78
N PHE A 42 0.46 6.49 -3.07
CA PHE A 42 1.26 5.43 -3.69
C PHE A 42 2.64 5.32 -3.05
N MET A 43 3.35 6.45 -2.92
CA MET A 43 4.67 6.49 -2.31
C MET A 43 4.64 6.05 -0.83
N ALA A 44 3.60 6.42 -0.08
CA ALA A 44 3.41 5.94 1.28
C ALA A 44 3.23 4.41 1.32
N GLY A 45 2.43 3.85 0.40
CA GLY A 45 2.27 2.40 0.26
C GLY A 45 3.58 1.69 -0.08
N VAL A 46 4.35 2.21 -1.03
CA VAL A 46 5.66 1.66 -1.39
C VAL A 46 6.65 1.71 -0.23
N LEU A 47 6.70 2.83 0.50
CA LEU A 47 7.59 2.98 1.67
C LEU A 47 7.22 2.02 2.79
N ILE A 48 5.93 1.89 3.12
CA ILE A 48 5.47 0.95 4.14
C ILE A 48 5.78 -0.48 3.72
N ALA A 49 5.50 -0.85 2.46
CA ALA A 49 5.82 -2.17 1.94
C ALA A 49 7.32 -2.45 1.99
N ALA A 50 8.17 -1.48 1.64
CA ALA A 50 9.62 -1.61 1.72
C ALA A 50 10.11 -1.85 3.15
N ILE A 51 9.54 -1.16 4.14
CA ILE A 51 9.90 -1.36 5.56
C ILE A 51 9.49 -2.76 6.03
N ILE A 52 8.27 -3.21 5.68
CA ILE A 52 7.78 -4.54 6.05
C ILE A 52 8.66 -5.61 5.42
N GLU A 53 8.92 -5.49 4.11
CA GLU A 53 9.79 -6.40 3.38
C GLU A 53 11.19 -6.47 3.97
N PHE A 54 11.82 -5.32 4.18
CA PHE A 54 13.16 -5.27 4.74
C PHE A 54 13.24 -6.01 6.08
N ARG A 55 12.24 -5.83 6.96
CA ARG A 55 12.20 -6.54 8.24
C ARG A 55 11.95 -8.03 8.09
N GLN A 56 11.05 -8.44 7.21
CA GLN A 56 10.64 -9.84 7.09
C GLN A 56 11.65 -10.69 6.30
N ALA A 57 12.18 -10.13 5.21
CA ALA A 57 13.12 -10.81 4.33
C ALA A 57 14.55 -10.78 4.89
N LEU A 58 15.07 -9.62 5.33
CA LEU A 58 16.49 -9.49 5.70
C LEU A 58 16.75 -9.64 7.20
N VAL A 59 15.85 -9.16 8.06
CA VAL A 59 16.08 -9.21 9.52
C VAL A 59 15.61 -10.54 10.10
N LEU A 60 14.39 -10.97 9.75
CA LEU A 60 13.78 -12.15 10.32
C LEU A 60 14.01 -13.42 9.47
N ASN A 61 14.50 -13.29 8.24
CA ASN A 61 14.74 -14.39 7.29
C ASN A 61 13.54 -15.35 7.15
N VAL A 62 12.31 -14.84 7.31
CA VAL A 62 11.08 -15.65 7.25
C VAL A 62 10.60 -15.83 5.82
N TRP A 63 10.90 -14.86 4.95
CA TRP A 63 10.48 -14.88 3.55
C TRP A 63 11.59 -15.44 2.67
N SER A 64 11.33 -16.61 2.09
CA SER A 64 12.20 -17.25 1.10
C SER A 64 11.62 -17.00 -0.29
N TYR A 65 12.39 -16.30 -1.13
CA TYR A 65 12.01 -16.01 -2.51
C TYR A 65 12.42 -17.15 -3.44
N THR A 66 11.50 -17.57 -4.29
CA THR A 66 11.82 -18.54 -5.36
C THR A 66 12.63 -17.88 -6.49
N PRO A 67 13.41 -18.64 -7.28
CA PRO A 67 14.21 -18.09 -8.38
C PRO A 67 13.42 -17.32 -9.45
N LEU A 68 12.11 -17.57 -9.56
CA LEU A 68 11.21 -16.89 -10.49
C LEU A 68 10.72 -15.53 -9.98
N MET A 69 10.98 -15.18 -8.71
CA MET A 69 10.55 -13.91 -8.13
C MET A 69 11.65 -12.87 -8.31
N PRO A 70 11.39 -11.76 -9.03
CA PRO A 70 12.38 -10.71 -9.17
C PRO A 70 12.56 -10.00 -7.84
N THR A 71 13.81 -9.97 -7.37
CA THR A 71 14.23 -9.28 -6.15
C THR A 71 15.29 -8.23 -6.48
N ILE A 72 15.24 -7.07 -5.82
CA ILE A 72 16.30 -6.07 -5.87
C ILE A 72 16.91 -5.99 -4.46
N GLY A 73 18.19 -6.33 -4.33
CA GLY A 73 18.87 -6.32 -3.02
C GLY A 73 18.26 -7.30 -2.00
N GLY A 74 17.67 -8.41 -2.45
CA GLY A 74 17.00 -9.38 -1.59
C GLY A 74 15.56 -9.02 -1.21
N ILE A 75 15.03 -7.89 -1.69
CA ILE A 75 13.64 -7.46 -1.47
C ILE A 75 12.81 -7.79 -2.70
N GLY A 76 11.68 -8.47 -2.51
CA GLY A 76 10.73 -8.78 -3.58
C GLY A 76 10.16 -7.51 -4.21
N ILE A 77 10.10 -7.47 -5.54
CA ILE A 77 9.53 -6.30 -6.25
C ILE A 77 8.00 -6.30 -6.14
N SER A 78 7.35 -7.46 -6.24
CA SER A 78 5.89 -7.53 -6.23
C SER A 78 5.25 -6.98 -4.95
N PRO A 79 5.75 -7.26 -3.73
CA PRO A 79 5.13 -6.74 -2.51
C PRO A 79 5.29 -5.21 -2.38
N LEU A 80 6.37 -4.64 -2.91
CA LEU A 80 6.59 -3.18 -2.93
C LEU A 80 5.48 -2.44 -3.68
N PHE A 81 5.08 -2.96 -4.83
CA PHE A 81 4.02 -2.36 -5.65
C PHE A 81 2.63 -2.77 -5.20
N GLN A 82 2.46 -3.94 -4.58
CA GLN A 82 1.16 -4.49 -4.20
C GLN A 82 0.40 -3.54 -3.27
N LEU A 83 0.99 -3.07 -2.18
CA LEU A 83 0.27 -2.22 -1.22
C LEU A 83 -0.12 -0.87 -1.82
N GLY A 84 0.79 -0.25 -2.58
CA GLY A 84 0.55 1.02 -3.27
C GLY A 84 -0.57 0.91 -4.31
N THR A 85 -0.48 -0.08 -5.20
CA THR A 85 -1.48 -0.29 -6.28
C THR A 85 -2.84 -0.71 -5.73
N THR A 86 -2.88 -1.60 -4.73
CA THR A 86 -4.12 -2.06 -4.08
C THR A 86 -4.80 -0.89 -3.35
N GLY A 87 -4.05 -0.06 -2.64
CA GLY A 87 -4.59 1.14 -1.99
C GLY A 87 -5.18 2.13 -3.00
N LEU A 88 -4.49 2.38 -4.12
CA LEU A 88 -5.01 3.24 -5.18
C LEU A 88 -6.29 2.69 -5.82
N LEU A 89 -6.33 1.39 -6.11
CA LEU A 89 -7.52 0.71 -6.63
C LEU A 89 -8.68 0.81 -5.65
N ALA A 90 -8.43 0.61 -4.35
CA ALA A 90 -9.44 0.74 -3.31
C ALA A 90 -10.01 2.16 -3.26
N PHE A 91 -9.16 3.20 -3.34
CA PHE A 91 -9.61 4.60 -3.36
C PHE A 91 -10.39 4.93 -4.64
N TRP A 92 -9.97 4.42 -5.78
CA TRP A 92 -10.68 4.60 -7.05
C TRP A 92 -12.07 3.94 -7.02
N LEU A 93 -12.17 2.71 -6.53
CA LEU A 93 -13.46 2.01 -6.33
C LEU A 93 -14.35 2.79 -5.36
N THR A 94 -13.79 3.25 -4.24
CA THR A 94 -14.54 4.05 -3.25
C THR A 94 -15.10 5.33 -3.89
N ARG A 95 -14.31 6.00 -4.73
CA ARG A 95 -14.76 7.17 -5.47
C ARG A 95 -15.91 6.82 -6.42
N ARG A 96 -15.78 5.76 -7.22
CA ARG A 96 -16.82 5.28 -8.15
C ARG A 96 -18.13 4.94 -7.46
N LEU A 97 -18.07 4.32 -6.28
CA LEU A 97 -19.25 3.90 -5.53
C LEU A 97 -19.96 5.07 -4.82
N THR A 98 -19.19 6.05 -4.34
CA THR A 98 -19.75 7.19 -3.58
C THR A 98 -20.15 8.36 -4.48
N HIS A 99 -19.61 8.44 -5.70
CA HIS A 99 -19.91 9.45 -6.72
C HIS A 99 -19.86 8.78 -8.11
N PRO A 100 -20.94 8.09 -8.54
CA PRO A 100 -21.02 7.45 -9.85
C PRO A 100 -20.95 8.45 -11.02
#